data_AF-A0A1I2E319-F1
#
_entry.id   AF-A0A1I2E319-F1
#
_cell.length_a   1.000
_cell.length_b   1.000
_cell.length_c   1.000
_cell.angle_alpha   90.00
_cell.angle_beta   90.00
_cell.angle_gamma   90.00
#
_symmetry.space_group_name_H-M   'P 1'
#
loop_
_entity.id
_entity.type
_entity.pdbx_description
1 polymer ?
#
loop_
_entity_poly.entity_id
_entity_poly.type
_entity_poly.pdbx_seq_one_letter_code
_entity_poly.pdbx_strand_id
1 'polypeptide(L)'
;MLKVMAEVCFISENEGGMTKDVFSGLMASFNVNGELIMCKINLGEEVEKEVIPKGEKHIVNIELPYGEVYKDLILPNYVFNLNVGIRVIAKGIVLEVGHEAEK
;
A
#
# COMPACT_ATOMS: atom_id res chain seq x y z
N MET A 1 -2.52 -7.16 -14.18
CA MET A 1 -1.81 -6.44 -13.10
C MET A 1 -2.36 -6.93 -11.77
N LEU A 2 -1.52 -7.00 -10.73
CA LEU A 2 -1.99 -7.44 -9.42
C LEU A 2 -2.64 -6.25 -8.68
N LYS A 3 -3.82 -6.49 -8.11
CA LYS A 3 -4.51 -5.54 -7.23
C LYS A 3 -4.67 -6.16 -5.87
N VAL A 4 -4.47 -5.35 -4.84
CA VAL A 4 -4.49 -5.80 -3.45
C VAL A 4 -5.40 -4.89 -2.65
N MET A 5 -6.36 -5.47 -1.94
CA MET A 5 -7.04 -4.78 -0.86
C MET A 5 -6.29 -5.07 0.43
N ALA A 6 -5.90 -4.02 1.16
CA ALA A 6 -5.08 -4.16 2.36
C ALA A 6 -5.54 -3.23 3.48
N GLU A 7 -5.37 -3.69 4.73
CA GLU A 7 -5.40 -2.81 5.91
C GLU A 7 -3.99 -2.24 6.11
N VAL A 8 -3.88 -0.92 6.21
CA VAL A 8 -2.60 -0.22 6.29
C VAL A 8 -2.64 0.85 7.36
N CYS A 9 -1.57 0.97 8.13
CA CYS A 9 -1.36 2.03 9.11
C CYS A 9 -0.15 2.87 8.69
N PHE A 10 -0.39 4.13 8.33
CA PHE A 10 0.66 5.09 8.01
C PHE A 10 1.35 5.56 9.28
N ILE A 11 2.68 5.51 9.30
CA ILE A 11 3.47 5.86 10.48
C ILE A 11 3.35 7.37 10.73
N SER A 12 3.16 7.74 11.99
CA SER A 12 3.08 9.14 12.40
C SER A 12 4.42 9.86 12.19
N GLU A 13 4.39 11.19 12.07
CA GLU A 13 5.62 11.97 11.94
C GLU A 13 6.57 11.77 13.14
N ASN A 14 6.02 11.70 14.35
CA ASN A 14 6.76 11.51 15.60
C ASN A 14 7.48 10.15 15.67
N GLU A 15 7.03 9.17 14.88
CA GLU A 15 7.61 7.82 14.80
C GLU A 15 8.52 7.64 13.57
N GLY A 16 8.84 8.74 12.86
CA GLY A 16 9.73 8.73 11.69
C GLY A 16 9.03 8.53 10.36
N GLY A 17 7.70 8.66 10.33
CA GLY A 17 6.88 8.58 9.13
C GLY A 17 7.06 9.75 8.15
N MET A 18 6.07 9.94 7.28
CA MET A 18 6.06 11.09 6.37
C MET A 18 5.67 12.37 7.13
N THR A 19 6.33 13.48 6.83
CA THR A 19 5.90 14.81 7.28
C THR A 19 4.72 15.31 6.45
N LYS A 20 4.78 15.10 5.13
CA LYS A 20 3.69 15.44 4.20
C LYS A 20 2.46 14.58 4.41
N ASP A 21 1.32 15.13 4.05
CA ASP A 21 0.05 14.42 4.04
C ASP A 21 0.05 13.28 3.03
N VAL A 22 -0.74 12.25 3.35
CA VAL A 22 -0.93 11.06 2.54
C VAL A 22 -2.29 11.22 1.84
N PHE A 23 -2.33 11.02 0.53
CA PHE A 23 -3.52 11.23 -0.30
C PHE A 23 -3.78 10.04 -1.22
N SER A 24 -5.03 9.91 -1.71
CA SER A 24 -5.37 8.89 -2.70
C SER A 24 -4.61 9.12 -4.01
N GLY A 25 -4.04 8.06 -4.57
CA GLY A 25 -3.14 8.11 -5.72
C GLY A 25 -1.67 8.23 -5.35
N LEU A 26 -1.31 8.14 -4.06
CA LEU A 26 0.09 8.13 -3.62
C LEU A 26 0.88 7.01 -4.32
N MET A 27 1.99 7.40 -4.94
CA MET A 27 2.98 6.48 -5.47
C MET A 27 4.00 6.14 -4.38
N ALA A 28 4.19 4.85 -4.13
CA ALA A 28 5.11 4.33 -3.14
C ALA A 28 5.79 3.05 -3.66
N SER A 29 6.62 2.45 -2.81
CA SER A 29 7.15 1.11 -3.03
C SER A 29 6.54 0.14 -2.03
N PHE A 30 6.00 -0.98 -2.52
CA PHE A 30 5.59 -2.12 -1.73
C PHE A 30 6.81 -3.01 -1.50
N ASN A 31 7.10 -3.35 -0.25
CA ASN A 31 8.25 -4.18 0.09
C ASN A 31 7.84 -5.66 0.11
N VAL A 32 8.39 -6.44 -0.81
CA VAL A 32 8.23 -7.90 -0.88
C VAL A 32 9.57 -8.55 -0.56
N ASN A 33 9.70 -9.11 0.64
CA ASN A 33 10.93 -9.81 1.08
C ASN A 33 12.23 -8.99 0.89
N GLY A 34 12.17 -7.66 1.03
CA GLY A 34 13.31 -6.76 0.85
C GLY A 34 13.38 -6.11 -0.54
N GLU A 35 12.63 -6.61 -1.52
CA GLU A 35 12.54 -6.00 -2.85
C GLU A 35 11.46 -4.92 -2.87
N LEU A 36 11.82 -3.74 -3.38
CA LEU A 36 10.93 -2.59 -3.47
C LEU A 36 10.29 -2.54 -4.85
N ILE A 37 8.98 -2.81 -4.93
CA ILE A 37 8.23 -2.76 -6.17
C ILE A 37 7.31 -1.55 -6.19
N MET A 38 7.22 -0.87 -7.32
CA MET A 38 6.36 0.31 -7.46
C MET A 38 4.88 -0.07 -7.24
N CYS A 39 4.17 0.76 -6.48
CA CYS A 39 2.74 0.62 -6.28
C CYS A 39 2.04 1.98 -6.26
N LYS A 40 0.76 1.97 -6.63
CA LYS A 40 -0.14 3.12 -6.45
C LYS A 40 -1.19 2.76 -5.41
N ILE A 41 -1.38 3.65 -4.44
CA ILE A 41 -2.34 3.46 -3.35
C ILE A 41 -3.55 4.32 -3.65
N ASN A 42 -4.72 3.71 -3.79
CA ASN A 42 -5.99 4.39 -3.96
C ASN A 42 -6.85 4.13 -2.73
N LEU A 43 -7.39 5.19 -2.14
CA LEU A 43 -8.49 5.07 -1.19
C LEU A 43 -9.70 4.52 -1.95
N GLY A 44 -10.40 3.53 -1.38
CA GLY A 44 -11.62 2.98 -1.96
C GLY A 44 -12.76 4.01 -1.97
N GLU A 45 -14.00 3.54 -1.94
CA GLU A 45 -15.20 4.41 -2.03
C GLU A 45 -15.39 5.39 -0.85
N GLU A 46 -14.53 5.39 0.16
CA GLU A 46 -14.50 6.40 1.25
C GLU A 46 -13.91 7.76 0.80
N VAL A 47 -14.33 8.23 -0.39
CA VAL A 47 -13.83 9.41 -1.12
C VAL A 47 -14.35 10.74 -0.55
N GLU A 48 -14.47 10.88 0.77
CA GLU A 48 -14.72 12.20 1.38
C GLU A 48 -13.50 12.77 2.12
N LYS A 49 -12.45 11.98 2.32
CA LYS A 49 -11.20 12.45 2.93
C LYS A 49 -10.08 12.49 1.89
N GLU A 50 -9.72 13.71 1.46
CA GLU A 50 -8.55 13.93 0.59
C GLU A 50 -7.22 13.55 1.26
N VAL A 51 -7.20 13.52 2.60
CA VAL A 51 -6.02 13.23 3.43
C VAL A 51 -6.28 12.04 4.35
N ILE A 52 -5.33 11.09 4.38
CA ILE A 52 -5.35 9.90 5.24
C ILE A 52 -4.70 10.25 6.59
N PRO A 53 -5.43 10.13 7.72
CA PRO A 53 -4.86 10.28 9.05
C PRO A 53 -3.73 9.28 9.31
N LYS A 54 -2.60 9.76 9.81
CA LYS A 54 -1.47 8.92 10.22
C LYS A 54 -1.71 8.36 11.63
N GLY A 55 -1.17 7.18 11.91
CA GLY A 55 -1.33 6.48 13.19
C GLY A 55 -2.62 5.66 13.31
N GLU A 56 -3.48 5.68 12.29
CA GLU A 56 -4.73 4.93 12.22
C GLU A 56 -4.68 3.88 11.12
N LYS A 57 -5.53 2.84 11.25
CA LYS A 57 -5.68 1.78 10.24
C LYS A 57 -6.71 2.19 9.20
N HIS A 58 -6.37 1.97 7.93
CA HIS A 58 -7.21 2.31 6.77
C HIS A 58 -7.26 1.14 5.80
N ILE A 59 -8.41 0.94 5.17
CA ILE A 59 -8.55 -0.02 4.07
C ILE A 59 -8.24 0.71 2.76
N VAL A 60 -7.28 0.19 2.01
CA VAL A 60 -6.84 0.79 0.75
C VAL A 60 -6.77 -0.25 -0.36
N ASN A 61 -6.90 0.22 -1.59
CA ASN A 61 -6.63 -0.56 -2.80
C ASN A 61 -5.22 -0.21 -3.29
N ILE A 62 -4.39 -1.21 -3.49
CA ILE A 62 -3.02 -1.07 -3.96
C ILE A 62 -2.92 -1.71 -5.35
N GLU A 63 -2.50 -0.91 -6.33
CA GLU A 63 -2.22 -1.36 -7.68
C GLU A 63 -0.72 -1.63 -7.82
N LEU A 64 -0.37 -2.83 -8.26
CA LEU A 64 1.01 -3.29 -8.43
C LEU A 64 1.24 -3.61 -9.92
N PRO A 65 1.75 -2.65 -10.73
CA PRO A 65 1.94 -2.84 -12.17
C PRO A 65 2.76 -4.09 -12.53
N TYR A 66 3.76 -4.42 -11.70
CA TYR A 66 4.62 -5.59 -11.85
C TYR A 66 4.39 -6.66 -10.78
N GLY A 67 3.28 -6.58 -10.05
CA GLY A 67 2.98 -7.45 -8.90
C GLY A 67 2.78 -8.92 -9.27
N GLU A 68 2.43 -9.23 -10.52
CA GLU A 68 2.21 -10.60 -10.99
C GLU A 68 3.45 -11.51 -10.83
N VAL A 69 4.66 -10.94 -10.88
CA VAL A 69 5.91 -11.68 -10.63
C VAL A 69 5.98 -12.21 -9.18
N TYR A 70 5.23 -11.59 -8.27
CA TYR A 70 5.20 -11.90 -6.85
C TYR A 70 3.86 -12.50 -6.40
N LYS A 71 2.99 -12.94 -7.32
CA LYS A 71 1.65 -13.45 -7.00
C LYS A 71 1.65 -14.63 -6.03
N ASP A 72 2.72 -15.43 -6.02
CA ASP A 72 2.86 -16.58 -5.12
C ASP A 72 3.36 -16.18 -3.72
N LEU A 73 3.78 -14.92 -3.55
CA LEU A 73 4.24 -14.34 -2.27
C LEU A 73 3.19 -13.39 -1.68
N ILE A 74 2.59 -12.55 -2.52
CA ILE A 74 1.57 -11.57 -2.12
C ILE A 74 0.22 -12.28 -2.06
N LEU A 75 -0.06 -12.89 -0.91
CA LEU A 75 -1.27 -13.64 -0.62
C LEU A 75 -2.03 -13.02 0.56
N PRO A 76 -3.32 -13.39 0.79
CA PRO A 76 -4.03 -12.99 2.00
C PRO A 76 -3.23 -13.27 3.27
N ASN A 77 -3.24 -12.32 4.19
CA ASN A 77 -2.43 -12.26 5.41
C ASN A 77 -0.93 -11.97 5.22
N TYR A 78 -0.46 -11.68 4.00
CA TYR A 78 0.92 -11.21 3.80
C TYR A 78 1.13 -9.86 4.48
N VAL A 79 2.12 -9.77 5.37
CA VAL A 79 2.50 -8.54 6.06
C VAL A 79 3.59 -7.83 5.27
N PHE A 80 3.40 -6.55 5.03
CA PHE A 80 4.29 -5.75 4.19
C PHE A 80 4.56 -4.38 4.79
N ASN A 81 5.60 -3.73 4.25
CA ASN A 81 5.90 -2.33 4.48
C ASN A 81 5.68 -1.54 3.18
N LEU A 82 5.20 -0.31 3.31
CA LEU A 82 5.26 0.69 2.24
C LEU A 82 6.45 1.61 2.48
N ASN A 83 7.12 1.95 1.39
CA ASN A 83 8.35 2.71 1.40
C ASN A 83 8.29 3.92 0.46
N VAL A 84 9.00 5.00 0.83
CA VAL A 84 9.39 6.09 -0.08
C VAL A 84 10.90 6.20 -0.02
N GLY A 85 11.56 5.77 -1.09
CA GLY A 85 13.00 5.50 -1.06
C GLY A 85 13.32 4.44 -0.01
N ILE A 86 14.32 4.70 0.85
CA ILE A 86 14.70 3.76 1.93
C ILE A 86 13.79 3.83 3.16
N ARG A 87 12.91 4.83 3.26
CA ARG A 87 12.11 5.08 4.47
C ARG A 87 10.83 4.26 4.43
N VAL A 88 10.53 3.54 5.51
CA VAL A 88 9.22 2.91 5.73
C VAL A 88 8.22 3.99 6.15
N ILE A 89 7.10 4.08 5.44
CA ILE A 89 6.05 5.08 5.65
C ILE A 89 4.75 4.47 6.17
N ALA A 90 4.55 3.17 6.01
CA ALA A 90 3.38 2.47 6.50
C ALA A 90 3.67 0.97 6.69
N LYS A 91 2.86 0.33 7.53
CA LYS A 91 2.81 -1.13 7.68
C LYS A 91 1.43 -1.61 7.27
N GLY A 92 1.34 -2.74 6.59
CA GLY A 92 0.05 -3.27 6.16
C GLY A 92 -0.01 -4.78 6.15
N ILE A 93 -1.24 -5.27 6.01
CA ILE A 93 -1.57 -6.67 5.81
C ILE A 93 -2.53 -6.82 4.63
N VAL A 94 -2.22 -7.75 3.74
CA VAL A 94 -3.06 -8.09 2.60
C VAL A 94 -4.34 -8.76 3.10
N LEU A 95 -5.49 -8.25 2.67
CA LEU A 95 -6.80 -8.84 2.98
C LEU A 95 -7.29 -9.67 1.81
N GLU A 96 -7.19 -9.13 0.59
CA GLU A 96 -7.65 -9.77 -0.63
C GLU A 96 -6.69 -9.45 -1.78
N VAL A 97 -6.57 -10.40 -2.71
CA VAL A 97 -5.76 -10.29 -3.92
C VAL A 97 -6.68 -10.48 -5.12
N GLY A 98 -6.68 -9.52 -6.03
CA GLY A 98 -7.41 -9.54 -7.28
C GLY A 98 -6.48 -9.39 -8.47
N HIS A 99 -6.96 -9.82 -9.64
CA HIS A 99 -6.24 -9.67 -10.91
C HIS A 99 -7.10 -8.84 -11.85
N GLU A 100 -6.51 -7.83 -12.49
CA GLU A 100 -7.14 -7.24 -13.65
C GLU A 100 -6.91 -8.15 -14.85
N ALA A 101 -8.00 -8.68 -15.44
CA ALA A 101 -7.95 -9.43 -16.69
C ALA A 101 -7.51 -8.49 -17.82
N GLU A 102 -6.46 -8.86 -18.55
CA GLU A 102 -6.10 -8.19 -19.80
C GLU A 102 -7.30 -8.29 -20.75
N LYS A 103 -7.87 -7.14 -21.12
CA LYS A 103 -8.90 -7.03 -22.16
C LYS A 103 -8.27 -6.94 -23.54
#